data_AF-A0A366BTT6-F1
#
_entry.id   AF-A0A366BTT6-F1
#
_cell.length_a   1.000
_cell.length_b   1.000
_cell.length_c   1.000
_cell.angle_alpha   90.00
_cell.angle_beta   90.00
_cell.angle_gamma   90.00
#
_symmetry.space_group_name_H-M   'P 1'
#
loop_
_entity.id
_entity.type
_entity.pdbx_description
1 polymer ?
#
loop_
_entity_poly.entity_id
_entity_poly.type
_entity_poly.pdbx_seq_one_letter_code
_entity_poly.pdbx_strand_id
1 'polypeptide(L)'
;MNCLERGSGRAQVAPVPAPGSNPCRPPSQPPSKETEMSDTNASGPASPEAYSFRQKLAHWGVVVLVAAQYLVFDAIGRDFGRGMKTGEWVYSPVATGHILFGFAILALMVWRLKLRRDEGVPALPAAEPGWAATLARLTHGAFYLMLLAMPLVGAAAWFLQSGSAAEMHETAANLLMALIAVHVAAVAVHQFRWKSSILSRMM
;
A
#
# COMPACT_ATOMS: atom_id res chain seq x y z
N MET A 1 11.85 66.93 -2.06
CA MET A 1 12.51 68.19 -2.48
C MET A 1 11.98 68.51 -3.86
N ASN A 2 11.11 69.54 -3.93
CA ASN A 2 10.33 69.94 -5.09
C ASN A 2 11.11 70.92 -5.98
N CYS A 3 10.98 70.79 -7.30
CA CYS A 3 11.35 71.83 -8.26
C CYS A 3 10.11 72.62 -8.68
N LEU A 4 10.32 73.93 -8.84
CA LEU A 4 9.36 75.02 -8.80
C LEU A 4 8.70 75.37 -10.14
N GLU A 5 7.61 76.13 -9.98
CA GLU A 5 6.69 76.81 -10.90
C GLU A 5 7.19 77.48 -12.19
N ARG A 6 6.27 77.50 -13.18
CA ARG A 6 5.78 78.64 -14.01
C ARG A 6 4.67 78.08 -14.91
N GLY A 7 3.53 78.69 -15.22
CA GLY A 7 3.05 80.07 -15.10
C GLY A 7 2.24 80.42 -16.37
N SER A 8 0.91 80.41 -16.25
CA SER A 8 -0.10 81.25 -16.95
C SER A 8 0.00 81.55 -18.47
N GLY A 9 -0.99 81.08 -19.24
CA GLY A 9 -1.29 81.57 -20.59
C GLY A 9 -2.72 81.21 -21.05
N ARG A 10 -3.46 82.23 -21.51
CA ARG A 10 -4.91 82.28 -21.79
C ARG A 10 -5.41 81.34 -22.91
N ALA A 11 -6.69 81.01 -22.77
CA ALA A 11 -7.57 80.34 -23.72
C ALA A 11 -7.67 81.03 -25.09
N GLN A 12 -7.69 80.21 -26.16
CA GLN A 12 -8.34 80.51 -27.43
C GLN A 12 -9.08 79.26 -27.90
N VAL A 13 -10.36 79.43 -28.23
CA VAL A 13 -11.30 78.43 -28.75
C VAL A 13 -11.19 78.41 -30.27
N ALA A 14 -11.02 77.23 -30.87
CA ALA A 14 -11.17 76.97 -32.31
C ALA A 14 -11.48 75.45 -32.53
N PRO A 15 -12.02 75.05 -33.69
CA PRO A 15 -13.34 74.42 -33.82
C PRO A 15 -13.34 72.88 -33.75
N VAL A 16 -14.53 72.31 -33.55
CA VAL A 16 -14.82 70.87 -33.60
C VAL A 16 -14.75 70.34 -35.05
N PRO A 17 -13.99 69.26 -35.33
CA PRO A 17 -14.20 68.41 -36.51
C PRO A 17 -14.86 67.06 -36.14
N ALA A 18 -15.51 66.49 -37.14
CA ALA A 18 -16.42 65.33 -37.14
C ALA A 18 -15.82 63.98 -36.65
N PRO A 19 -16.66 62.97 -36.35
CA PRO A 19 -16.24 61.76 -35.65
C PRO A 19 -15.67 60.71 -36.62
N GLY A 20 -14.62 60.01 -36.18
CA GLY A 20 -14.17 58.77 -36.81
C GLY A 20 -12.74 58.80 -37.33
N SER A 21 -11.77 58.68 -36.43
CA SER A 21 -10.52 57.96 -36.68
C SER A 21 -9.74 57.89 -35.37
N ASN A 22 -9.59 56.69 -34.82
CA ASN A 22 -8.70 56.41 -33.68
C ASN A 22 -7.28 56.24 -34.21
N PRO A 23 -6.31 57.14 -33.94
CA PRO A 23 -4.93 56.97 -34.35
C PRO A 23 -4.12 56.51 -33.13
N CYS A 24 -4.35 55.29 -32.67
CA CYS A 24 -3.49 54.64 -31.66
C CYS A 24 -3.63 53.12 -31.77
N ARG A 25 -2.90 52.53 -32.73
CA ARG A 25 -2.57 51.10 -32.72
C ARG A 25 -1.04 51.00 -32.71
N PRO A 26 -0.40 50.50 -31.64
CA PRO A 26 1.03 50.22 -31.68
C PRO A 26 1.31 49.01 -32.59
N PRO A 27 2.52 48.91 -33.17
CA PRO A 27 2.87 47.83 -34.10
C PRO A 27 2.86 46.47 -33.39
N SER A 28 2.30 45.46 -34.06
CA SER A 28 2.35 44.06 -33.64
C SER A 28 3.81 43.58 -33.59
N GLN A 29 4.27 43.17 -32.40
CA GLN A 29 5.52 42.45 -32.26
C GLN A 29 5.42 41.10 -33.01
N PRO A 30 6.46 40.67 -33.76
CA PRO A 30 6.53 39.30 -34.24
C PRO A 30 6.72 38.35 -33.04
N PRO A 31 6.27 37.09 -33.12
CA PRO A 31 6.39 36.15 -32.02
C PRO A 31 7.86 35.93 -31.68
N SER A 32 8.26 36.31 -30.46
CA SER A 32 9.49 35.82 -29.88
C SER A 32 9.42 34.31 -29.85
N LYS A 33 10.41 33.65 -30.45
CA LYS A 33 10.68 32.24 -30.19
C LYS A 33 10.90 32.09 -28.70
N GLU A 34 9.85 31.74 -27.98
CA GLU A 34 9.98 31.13 -26.67
C GLU A 34 10.79 29.86 -26.90
N THR A 35 12.01 29.88 -26.37
CA THR A 35 12.81 28.71 -26.14
C THR A 35 11.91 27.68 -25.48
N GLU A 36 11.56 26.65 -26.23
CA GLU A 36 10.93 25.42 -25.79
C GLU A 36 11.87 24.79 -24.74
N MET A 37 11.76 25.26 -23.50
CA MET A 37 12.38 24.63 -22.35
C MET A 37 11.58 23.36 -22.12
N SER A 38 12.13 22.28 -22.68
CA SER A 38 11.70 20.92 -22.45
C SER A 38 11.78 20.65 -20.95
N ASP A 39 10.70 20.92 -20.24
CA ASP A 39 10.41 20.34 -18.92
C ASP A 39 10.05 18.86 -19.12
N THR A 40 10.96 18.10 -19.70
CA THR A 40 11.00 16.66 -19.51
C THR A 40 11.66 16.41 -18.16
N ASN A 41 10.96 16.79 -17.09
CA ASN A 41 11.14 16.12 -15.82
C ASN A 41 10.77 14.66 -16.07
N ALA A 42 11.79 13.85 -16.35
CA ALA A 42 11.72 12.41 -16.28
C ALA A 42 11.51 12.02 -14.81
N SER A 43 10.32 12.31 -14.29
CA SER A 43 9.79 11.63 -13.11
C SER A 43 9.55 10.20 -13.55
N GLY A 44 10.45 9.30 -13.14
CA GLY A 44 10.12 7.88 -13.06
C GLY A 44 8.75 7.71 -12.37
N PRO A 45 7.99 6.64 -12.68
CA PRO A 45 6.61 6.53 -12.25
C PRO A 45 6.48 6.81 -10.75
N ALA A 46 5.74 7.87 -10.41
CA ALA A 46 5.52 8.26 -9.02
C ALA A 46 4.89 7.08 -8.27
N SER A 47 5.39 6.78 -7.07
CA SER A 47 4.82 5.72 -6.24
C SER A 47 3.34 6.02 -5.93
N PRO A 48 2.44 5.03 -5.96
CA PRO A 48 1.01 5.28 -5.76
C PRO A 48 0.76 5.84 -4.36
N GLU A 49 -0.18 6.78 -4.22
CA GLU A 49 -0.50 7.37 -2.90
C GLU A 49 -1.21 6.39 -1.95
N ALA A 50 -1.94 5.42 -2.51
CA ALA A 50 -2.68 4.39 -1.79
C ALA A 50 -2.66 3.05 -2.54
N TYR A 51 -2.98 1.97 -1.84
CA TYR A 51 -3.09 0.64 -2.45
C TYR A 51 -4.38 0.51 -3.28
N SER A 52 -4.32 -0.30 -4.34
CA SER A 52 -5.48 -0.57 -5.19
C SER A 52 -6.54 -1.41 -4.44
N PHE A 53 -7.77 -1.40 -4.96
CA PHE A 53 -8.84 -2.26 -4.44
C PHE A 53 -8.45 -3.74 -4.43
N ARG A 54 -7.73 -4.22 -5.46
CA ARG A 54 -7.29 -5.62 -5.55
C ARG A 54 -6.29 -5.96 -4.45
N GLN A 55 -5.35 -5.05 -4.15
CA GLN A 55 -4.37 -5.21 -3.08
C GLN A 55 -5.04 -5.23 -1.69
N LYS A 56 -6.04 -4.37 -1.48
CA LYS A 56 -6.84 -4.34 -0.25
C LYS A 56 -7.66 -5.62 -0.08
N LEU A 57 -8.36 -6.05 -1.13
CA LEU A 57 -9.16 -7.27 -1.13
C LEU A 57 -8.30 -8.51 -0.82
N ALA A 58 -7.15 -8.64 -1.48
CA ALA A 58 -6.22 -9.75 -1.22
C ALA A 58 -5.68 -9.71 0.21
N HIS A 59 -5.36 -8.52 0.74
CA HIS A 59 -4.91 -8.37 2.12
C HIS A 59 -5.97 -8.81 3.13
N TRP A 60 -7.17 -8.24 3.05
CA TRP A 60 -8.26 -8.54 3.98
C TRP A 60 -8.75 -9.98 3.85
N GLY A 61 -8.74 -10.55 2.64
CA GLY A 61 -9.01 -11.97 2.43
C GLY A 61 -8.04 -12.86 3.21
N VAL A 62 -6.74 -12.57 3.16
CA VAL A 62 -5.73 -13.30 3.96
C VAL A 62 -5.98 -13.12 5.46
N VAL A 63 -6.25 -11.90 5.92
CA VAL A 63 -6.51 -11.62 7.35
C VAL A 63 -7.70 -12.43 7.87
N VAL A 64 -8.82 -12.41 7.14
CA VAL A 64 -10.04 -13.15 7.52
C VAL A 64 -9.79 -14.66 7.53
N LEU A 65 -9.10 -15.20 6.51
CA LEU A 65 -8.81 -16.62 6.43
C LEU A 65 -7.84 -17.09 7.53
N VAL A 66 -6.81 -16.31 7.84
CA VAL A 66 -5.88 -16.59 8.95
C VAL A 66 -6.62 -16.58 10.28
N ALA A 67 -7.49 -15.59 10.51
CA ALA A 67 -8.30 -15.53 11.72
C ALA A 67 -9.22 -16.75 11.85
N ALA A 68 -9.91 -17.14 10.76
CA ALA A 68 -10.75 -18.33 10.74
C ALA A 68 -9.96 -19.61 11.05
N GLN A 69 -8.74 -19.75 10.53
CA GLN A 69 -7.89 -20.90 10.83
C GLN A 69 -7.44 -20.95 12.28
N TYR A 70 -7.10 -19.80 12.87
CA TYR A 70 -6.71 -19.74 14.29
C TYR A 70 -7.84 -20.18 15.22
N LEU A 71 -9.09 -19.81 14.90
CA LEU A 71 -10.27 -20.22 15.69
C LEU A 71 -10.50 -21.73 15.74
N VAL A 72 -10.01 -22.47 14.73
CA VAL A 72 -10.15 -23.93 14.65
C VAL A 72 -8.85 -24.68 14.94
N PHE A 73 -7.81 -23.98 15.38
CA PHE A 73 -6.46 -24.51 15.58
C PHE A 73 -6.43 -25.74 16.51
N ASP A 74 -7.05 -25.66 17.69
CA ASP A 74 -7.07 -26.79 18.63
C ASP A 74 -7.86 -27.99 18.08
N ALA A 75 -8.90 -27.73 17.29
CA ALA A 75 -9.73 -28.78 16.72
C ALA A 75 -8.99 -29.58 15.66
N ILE A 76 -8.21 -28.92 14.79
CA ILE A 76 -7.39 -29.61 13.80
C ILE A 76 -6.25 -30.40 14.44
N GLY A 77 -5.64 -29.88 15.52
CA GLY A 77 -4.62 -30.61 16.28
C GLY A 77 -5.16 -31.93 16.86
N ARG A 78 -6.39 -31.93 17.38
CA ARG A 78 -7.05 -33.15 17.87
C ARG A 78 -7.35 -34.15 16.75
N ASP A 79 -7.82 -33.69 15.60
CA ASP A 79 -8.11 -34.57 14.47
C ASP A 79 -6.83 -35.19 13.90
N PHE A 80 -5.75 -34.40 13.77
CA PHE A 80 -4.44 -34.92 13.37
C PHE A 80 -3.90 -35.95 14.37
N GLY A 81 -3.95 -35.64 15.67
CA GLY A 81 -3.52 -36.56 16.72
C GLY A 81 -4.33 -37.85 16.77
N ARG A 82 -5.62 -37.82 16.42
CA ARG A 82 -6.43 -39.04 16.25
C ARG A 82 -5.94 -39.86 15.05
N GLY A 83 -5.72 -39.22 13.90
CA GLY A 83 -5.23 -39.90 12.70
C GLY A 83 -3.88 -40.58 12.90
N MET A 84 -2.94 -39.91 13.59
CA MET A 84 -1.65 -40.50 13.94
C MET A 84 -1.75 -41.71 14.87
N LYS A 85 -2.76 -41.76 15.75
CA LYS A 85 -2.99 -42.89 16.67
C LYS A 85 -3.66 -44.08 16.00
N THR A 86 -4.59 -43.83 15.09
CA THR A 86 -5.35 -44.88 14.39
C THR A 86 -4.67 -45.34 13.11
N GLY A 87 -3.75 -44.55 12.56
CA GLY A 87 -3.16 -44.78 11.24
C GLY A 87 -4.13 -44.47 10.09
N GLU A 88 -5.23 -43.77 10.36
CA GLU A 88 -6.29 -43.49 9.40
C GLU A 88 -6.52 -41.98 9.21
N TRP A 89 -6.96 -41.59 8.02
CA TRP A 89 -7.33 -40.22 7.72
C TRP A 89 -8.63 -39.82 8.43
N VAL A 90 -8.60 -38.72 9.17
CA VAL A 90 -9.79 -38.14 9.79
C VAL A 90 -10.48 -37.18 8.83
N TYR A 91 -11.67 -37.54 8.35
CA TYR A 91 -12.47 -36.70 7.48
C TYR A 91 -13.49 -35.92 8.31
N SER A 92 -13.12 -34.71 8.74
CA SER A 92 -14.03 -33.78 9.42
C SER A 92 -14.22 -32.50 8.61
N PRO A 93 -15.33 -31.76 8.82
CA PRO A 93 -15.51 -30.44 8.24
C PRO A 93 -14.39 -29.47 8.64
N VAL A 94 -13.88 -29.60 9.87
CA VAL A 94 -12.78 -28.78 10.39
C VAL A 94 -11.49 -29.07 9.62
N ALA A 95 -11.11 -30.35 9.48
CA ALA A 95 -9.90 -30.72 8.75
C ALA A 95 -9.98 -30.33 7.28
N THR A 96 -11.12 -30.61 6.65
CA THR A 96 -11.36 -30.24 5.25
C THR A 96 -11.27 -28.73 5.06
N GLY A 97 -11.96 -27.96 5.92
CA GLY A 97 -11.96 -26.49 5.87
C GLY A 97 -10.57 -25.90 6.11
N HIS A 98 -9.83 -26.39 7.10
CA HIS A 98 -8.48 -25.95 7.42
C HIS A 98 -7.53 -26.14 6.22
N ILE A 99 -7.56 -27.32 5.59
CA ILE A 99 -6.73 -27.62 4.41
C ILE A 99 -7.11 -26.71 3.23
N LEU A 100 -8.40 -26.60 2.90
CA LEU A 100 -8.87 -25.77 1.79
C LEU A 100 -8.55 -24.30 2.00
N PHE A 101 -8.78 -23.76 3.20
CA PHE A 101 -8.44 -22.38 3.52
C PHE A 101 -6.92 -22.15 3.55
N GLY A 102 -6.13 -23.16 3.92
CA GLY A 102 -4.67 -23.12 3.81
C GLY A 102 -4.20 -22.91 2.38
N PHE A 103 -4.73 -23.69 1.44
CA PHE A 103 -4.43 -23.51 0.01
C PHE A 103 -4.98 -22.20 -0.55
N ALA A 104 -6.14 -21.73 -0.07
CA ALA A 104 -6.67 -20.42 -0.45
C ALA A 104 -5.74 -19.27 0.01
N ILE A 105 -5.21 -19.32 1.23
CA ILE A 105 -4.21 -18.35 1.71
C ILE A 105 -2.96 -18.39 0.84
N LEU A 106 -2.45 -19.58 0.52
CA LEU A 106 -1.29 -19.74 -0.36
C LEU A 106 -1.53 -19.07 -1.72
N ALA A 107 -2.68 -19.34 -2.35
CA ALA A 107 -3.05 -18.74 -3.63
C ALA A 107 -3.18 -17.21 -3.53
N LEU A 108 -3.82 -16.69 -2.49
CA LEU A 108 -3.92 -15.25 -2.23
C LEU A 108 -2.55 -14.62 -2.02
N MET A 109 -1.63 -15.28 -1.31
CA MET A 109 -0.28 -14.77 -1.09
C MET A 109 0.55 -14.71 -2.37
N VAL A 110 0.44 -15.73 -3.23
CA VAL A 110 1.05 -15.71 -4.58
C VAL A 110 0.46 -14.56 -5.41
N TRP A 111 -0.87 -14.40 -5.40
CA TRP A 111 -1.52 -13.30 -6.10
C TRP A 111 -1.09 -11.93 -5.54
N ARG A 112 -1.00 -11.80 -4.22
CA ARG A 112 -0.58 -10.57 -3.55
C ARG A 112 0.87 -10.21 -3.89
N LEU A 113 1.74 -11.22 -4.02
CA LEU A 113 3.12 -11.02 -4.49
C LEU A 113 3.16 -10.56 -5.95
N LYS A 114 2.30 -11.09 -6.82
CA LYS A 114 2.13 -10.59 -8.19
C LYS A 114 1.64 -9.15 -8.21
N LEU A 115 0.57 -8.82 -7.48
CA LEU A 115 0.05 -7.44 -7.38
C LEU A 115 1.11 -6.46 -6.84
N ARG A 116 1.93 -6.88 -5.89
CA ARG A 116 3.04 -6.05 -5.39
C ARG A 116 4.09 -5.76 -6.45
N ARG A 117 4.36 -6.71 -7.35
CA ARG A 117 5.28 -6.52 -8.48
C ARG A 117 4.68 -5.64 -9.56
N ASP A 118 3.41 -5.86 -9.89
CA ASP A 118 2.74 -5.21 -11.02
C ASP A 118 2.28 -3.78 -10.68
N GLU A 119 1.80 -3.54 -9.46
CA GLU A 119 1.20 -2.25 -9.04
C GLU A 119 2.08 -1.45 -8.07
N GLY A 120 3.17 -2.06 -7.58
CA GLY A 120 4.10 -1.41 -6.64
C GLY A 120 3.53 -1.27 -5.22
N VAL A 121 4.20 -0.42 -4.43
CA VAL A 121 3.89 -0.16 -3.03
C VAL A 121 3.94 1.36 -2.79
N PRO A 122 2.99 1.94 -2.03
CA PRO A 122 3.06 3.34 -1.64
C PRO A 122 4.35 3.71 -0.91
N ALA A 123 4.85 4.93 -1.14
CA ALA A 123 6.07 5.41 -0.50
C ALA A 123 5.90 5.49 1.03
N LEU A 124 6.97 5.14 1.78
CA LEU A 124 6.96 5.26 3.23
C LEU A 124 6.85 6.74 3.64
N PRO A 125 6.14 7.06 4.74
CA PRO A 125 6.07 8.43 5.23
C PRO A 125 7.46 8.99 5.55
N ALA A 126 7.80 10.16 5.01
CA ALA A 126 9.13 10.77 5.16
C ALA A 126 9.48 11.17 6.60
N ALA A 127 8.50 11.26 7.49
CA ALA A 127 8.65 11.66 8.88
C ALA A 127 9.11 10.53 9.83
N GLU A 128 9.38 9.33 9.30
CA GLU A 128 9.71 8.15 10.10
C GLU A 128 11.23 7.93 10.28
N PRO A 129 11.68 7.46 11.45
CA PRO A 129 13.09 7.15 11.65
C PRO A 129 13.52 5.97 10.77
N GLY A 130 14.74 6.02 10.21
CA GLY A 130 15.20 5.03 9.23
C GLY A 130 15.16 3.56 9.68
N TRP A 131 15.23 3.28 10.98
CA TRP A 131 15.09 1.93 11.53
C TRP A 131 13.67 1.36 11.36
N ALA A 132 12.64 2.21 11.38
CA ALA A 132 11.24 1.78 11.22
C ALA A 132 11.01 1.21 9.82
N ALA A 133 11.63 1.81 8.80
CA ALA A 133 11.59 1.30 7.44
C ALA A 133 12.24 -0.08 7.30
N THR A 134 13.35 -0.32 8.01
CA THR A 134 14.00 -1.65 8.02
C THR A 134 13.13 -2.68 8.73
N LEU A 135 12.58 -2.34 9.90
CA LEU A 135 11.69 -3.22 10.63
C LEU A 135 10.44 -3.57 9.79
N ALA A 136 9.83 -2.58 9.13
CA ALA A 136 8.71 -2.81 8.24
C ALA A 136 9.07 -3.80 7.11
N ARG A 137 10.23 -3.65 6.45
CA ARG A 137 10.69 -4.59 5.43
C ARG A 137 10.89 -6.00 5.98
N LEU A 138 11.51 -6.14 7.15
CA LEU A 138 11.74 -7.43 7.82
C LEU A 138 10.43 -8.11 8.18
N THR A 139 9.49 -7.41 8.81
CA THR A 139 8.17 -7.93 9.17
C THR A 139 7.40 -8.38 7.94
N HIS A 140 7.41 -7.60 6.86
CA HIS A 140 6.77 -8.02 5.61
C HIS A 140 7.44 -9.26 5.00
N GLY A 141 8.77 -9.31 4.98
CA GLY A 141 9.52 -10.48 4.51
C GLY A 141 9.18 -11.74 5.31
N ALA A 142 9.12 -11.61 6.64
CA ALA A 142 8.71 -12.69 7.54
C ALA A 142 7.27 -13.16 7.25
N PHE A 143 6.31 -12.26 7.10
CA PHE A 143 4.94 -12.65 6.73
C PHE A 143 4.88 -13.39 5.39
N TYR A 144 5.60 -12.91 4.36
CA TYR A 144 5.63 -13.60 3.07
C TYR A 144 6.22 -15.00 3.20
N LEU A 145 7.34 -15.14 3.90
CA LEU A 145 7.97 -16.43 4.12
C LEU A 145 7.02 -17.39 4.86
N MET A 146 6.47 -16.95 5.99
CA MET A 146 5.62 -17.78 6.84
C MET A 146 4.32 -18.17 6.15
N LEU A 147 3.59 -17.22 5.55
CA LEU A 147 2.29 -17.49 4.94
C LEU A 147 2.39 -18.25 3.59
N LEU A 148 3.56 -18.27 2.94
CA LEU A 148 3.81 -19.15 1.79
C LEU A 148 4.28 -20.54 2.22
N ALA A 149 5.16 -20.64 3.22
CA ALA A 149 5.73 -21.92 3.65
C ALA A 149 4.77 -22.74 4.49
N MET A 150 4.05 -22.12 5.44
CA MET A 150 3.20 -22.83 6.39
C MET A 150 2.14 -23.73 5.74
N PRO A 151 1.38 -23.31 4.72
CA PRO A 151 0.40 -24.19 4.07
C PRO A 151 1.05 -25.42 3.44
N LEU A 152 2.27 -25.29 2.93
CA LEU A 152 3.03 -26.41 2.35
C LEU A 152 3.50 -27.38 3.43
N VAL A 153 4.00 -26.85 4.56
CA VAL A 153 4.39 -27.65 5.72
C VAL A 153 3.17 -28.35 6.33
N GLY A 154 2.03 -27.66 6.43
CA GLY A 154 0.77 -28.24 6.91
C GLY A 154 0.22 -29.32 5.98
N ALA A 155 0.33 -29.13 4.66
CA ALA A 155 0.02 -30.16 3.69
C ALA A 155 0.93 -31.39 3.84
N ALA A 156 2.24 -31.19 4.04
CA ALA A 156 3.16 -32.29 4.32
C ALA A 156 2.83 -33.00 5.64
N ALA A 157 2.52 -32.25 6.69
CA ALA A 157 2.09 -32.78 7.98
C ALA A 157 0.86 -33.69 7.81
N TRP A 158 -0.17 -33.16 7.16
CA TRP A 158 -1.39 -33.90 6.88
C TRP A 158 -1.07 -35.08 5.97
N PHE A 159 -0.85 -34.88 4.66
CA PHE A 159 -0.80 -35.93 3.63
C PHE A 159 0.32 -36.96 3.77
N LEU A 160 1.42 -36.63 4.47
CA LEU A 160 2.50 -37.58 4.72
C LEU A 160 2.44 -38.19 6.13
N GLN A 161 1.41 -37.87 6.93
CA GLN A 161 1.29 -38.28 8.34
C GLN A 161 2.59 -38.01 9.13
N SER A 162 3.18 -36.83 8.92
CA SER A 162 4.46 -36.47 9.52
C SER A 162 4.26 -35.66 10.79
N GLY A 163 4.57 -36.28 11.94
CA GLY A 163 4.53 -35.60 13.24
C GLY A 163 5.51 -34.41 13.32
N SER A 164 6.71 -34.55 12.75
CA SER A 164 7.70 -33.46 12.71
C SER A 164 7.22 -32.24 11.92
N ALA A 165 6.55 -32.47 10.78
CA ALA A 165 5.98 -31.37 9.99
C ALA A 165 4.79 -30.72 10.72
N ALA A 166 3.99 -31.50 11.47
CA ALA A 166 2.91 -30.97 12.29
C ALA A 166 3.45 -30.05 13.40
N GLU A 167 4.51 -30.46 14.10
CA GLU A 167 5.19 -29.66 15.12
C GLU A 167 5.78 -28.36 14.55
N MET A 168 6.44 -28.44 13.39
CA MET A 168 6.93 -27.26 12.68
C MET A 168 5.79 -26.30 12.30
N HIS A 169 4.67 -26.85 11.80
CA HIS A 169 3.50 -26.06 11.43
C HIS A 169 2.86 -25.37 12.65
N GLU A 170 2.68 -26.09 13.75
CA GLU A 170 2.16 -25.56 15.01
C GLU A 170 3.08 -24.46 15.59
N THR A 171 4.38 -24.72 15.65
CA THR A 171 5.37 -23.73 16.11
C THR A 171 5.34 -22.49 15.24
N ALA A 172 5.29 -22.66 13.92
CA ALA A 172 5.18 -21.55 12.98
C ALA A 172 3.87 -20.77 13.16
N ALA A 173 2.75 -21.42 13.48
CA ALA A 173 1.48 -20.76 13.75
C ALA A 173 1.56 -19.85 14.99
N ASN A 174 2.18 -20.32 16.07
CA ASN A 174 2.37 -19.51 17.28
C ASN A 174 3.27 -18.30 17.02
N LEU A 175 4.36 -18.49 16.27
CA LEU A 175 5.25 -17.40 15.85
C LEU A 175 4.53 -16.40 14.92
N LEU A 176 3.67 -16.89 14.03
CA LEU A 176 2.89 -16.04 13.13
C LEU A 176 1.93 -15.17 13.95
N MET A 177 1.26 -15.72 14.95
CA MET A 177 0.36 -14.94 15.82
C MET A 177 1.11 -13.86 16.60
N ALA A 178 2.30 -14.17 17.12
CA ALA A 178 3.15 -13.16 17.75
C ALA A 178 3.55 -12.06 16.75
N LEU A 179 3.92 -12.42 15.53
CA LEU A 179 4.25 -11.47 14.47
C LEU A 179 3.06 -10.59 14.06
N ILE A 180 1.85 -11.16 13.98
CA ILE A 180 0.61 -10.41 13.73
C ILE A 180 0.36 -9.42 14.86
N ALA A 181 0.50 -9.83 16.13
CA ALA A 181 0.33 -8.94 17.27
C ALA A 181 1.32 -7.77 17.23
N VAL A 182 2.59 -8.04 16.96
CA VAL A 182 3.63 -7.00 16.77
C VAL A 182 3.29 -6.08 15.61
N HIS A 183 2.80 -6.62 14.48
CA HIS A 183 2.40 -5.83 13.32
C HIS A 183 1.23 -4.88 13.64
N VAL A 184 0.20 -5.38 14.31
CA VAL A 184 -0.97 -4.56 14.71
C VAL A 184 -0.54 -3.49 15.71
N ALA A 185 0.32 -3.83 16.68
CA ALA A 185 0.88 -2.87 17.63
C ALA A 185 1.71 -1.78 16.91
N ALA A 186 2.53 -2.16 15.93
CA ALA A 186 3.27 -1.21 15.11
C ALA A 186 2.32 -0.25 14.39
N VAL A 187 1.27 -0.75 13.72
CA VAL A 187 0.26 0.09 13.06
C VAL A 187 -0.39 1.05 14.06
N ALA A 188 -0.71 0.60 15.27
CA ALA A 188 -1.26 1.46 16.32
C ALA A 188 -0.26 2.58 16.73
N VAL A 189 1.03 2.26 16.87
CA VAL A 189 2.08 3.27 17.14
C VAL A 189 2.16 4.28 15.99
N HIS A 190 2.11 3.82 14.73
CA HIS A 190 2.10 4.71 13.57
C HIS A 190 0.88 5.64 13.54
N GLN A 191 -0.30 5.16 13.95
CA GLN A 191 -1.51 5.98 14.06
C GLN A 191 -1.43 6.99 15.21
N PHE A 192 -1.14 6.54 16.43
CA PHE A 192 -1.25 7.38 17.63
C PHE A 192 -0.01 8.24 17.92
N ARG A 193 1.18 7.69 17.71
CA ARG A 193 2.44 8.37 18.08
C ARG A 193 3.02 9.23 16.97
N TRP A 194 2.90 8.78 15.72
CA TRP A 194 3.41 9.48 14.53
C TRP A 194 2.32 10.15 13.69
N LYS A 195 1.04 9.99 14.04
CA LYS A 195 -0.12 10.60 13.34
C LYS A 195 -0.07 10.37 11.83
N SER A 196 0.48 9.22 11.41
CA SER A 196 0.63 8.86 10.00
C SER A 196 -0.66 8.20 9.50
N SER A 197 -1.11 8.50 8.28
CA SER A 197 -2.33 7.94 7.69
C SER A 197 -2.13 6.56 7.05
N ILE A 198 -1.31 5.68 7.68
CA ILE A 198 -0.98 4.37 7.12
C ILE A 198 -2.20 3.44 7.10
N LEU A 199 -3.04 3.46 8.13
CA LEU A 199 -4.25 2.62 8.19
C LEU A 199 -5.20 2.95 7.03
N SER A 200 -5.37 4.24 6.72
CA SER A 200 -6.22 4.72 5.63
C SER A 200 -5.77 4.24 4.25
N ARG A 201 -4.51 3.80 4.08
CA ARG A 201 -4.03 3.26 2.81
C ARG A 201 -4.50 1.83 2.56
N MET A 202 -4.90 1.10 3.62
CA MET A 202 -5.30 -0.31 3.56
C MET A 202 -6.77 -0.58 3.89
N MET A 203 -7.50 0.41 4.41
CA MET A 203 -8.97 0.43 4.47
C MET A 203 -9.55 0.82 3.11
#